data_AF-A0A1V6R2T2-F1
#
_entry.id   AF-A0A1V6R2T2-F1
#
_cell.length_a   1.000
_cell.length_b   1.000
_cell.length_c   1.000
_cell.angle_alpha   90.00
_cell.angle_beta   90.00
_cell.angle_gamma   90.00
#
_symmetry.space_group_name_H-M   'P 1'
#
loop_
_entity.id
_entity.type
_entity.pdbx_description
1 polymer ?
#
loop_
_entity_poly.entity_id
_entity_poly.type
_entity_poly.pdbx_seq_one_letter_code
_entity_poly.pdbx_strand_id
1 'polypeptide(L)'
;MTEPISRTSSTPGGAKYHARGIGGGWIAGHETTTGIFTENFLCVIIQIATIPPSAHERVDEVMRSYDESLNSIPGITCRVWILTVLRILVDEGFVHCDIGELEKDCFEFGNEHSATASVNEQPRPVVKSRVSS
;
A
#
# COMPACT_ATOMS: atom_id res chain seq x y z
N MET A 1 -14.98 15.29 41.50
CA MET A 1 -13.53 15.53 41.29
C MET A 1 -13.06 14.44 40.34
N THR A 2 -12.42 14.85 39.25
CA THR A 2 -12.30 14.14 37.97
C THR A 2 -11.34 12.95 38.02
N GLU A 3 -11.74 11.86 37.34
CA GLU A 3 -10.94 10.65 37.03
C GLU A 3 -9.65 10.97 36.26
N PRO A 4 -8.64 10.08 36.30
CA PRO A 4 -7.78 9.86 35.15
C PRO A 4 -8.10 8.51 34.50
N ILE A 5 -8.72 8.58 33.31
CA ILE A 5 -8.81 7.45 32.38
C ILE A 5 -7.41 7.19 31.86
N SER A 6 -6.86 6.02 32.17
CA SER A 6 -5.59 5.54 31.64
C SER A 6 -5.67 5.50 30.11
N ARG A 7 -4.84 6.31 29.43
CA ARG A 7 -4.70 6.27 27.98
C ARG A 7 -4.19 4.89 27.58
N THR A 8 -5.02 4.12 26.89
CA THR A 8 -4.54 3.00 26.09
C THR A 8 -3.67 3.56 24.97
N SER A 9 -2.37 3.28 25.01
CA SER A 9 -1.49 3.53 23.87
C SER A 9 -1.89 2.55 22.76
N SER A 10 -2.73 2.99 21.83
CA SER A 10 -2.93 2.27 20.58
C SER A 10 -1.58 2.16 19.88
N THR A 11 -1.14 0.94 19.58
CA THR A 11 -0.03 0.73 18.66
C THR A 11 -0.35 1.50 17.37
N PRO A 12 0.52 2.41 16.89
CA PRO A 12 0.24 3.17 15.68
C PRO A 12 0.00 2.21 14.52
N GLY A 13 -1.23 2.15 14.02
CA GLY A 13 -1.60 1.42 12.81
C GLY A 13 -1.40 2.28 11.57
N GLY A 14 -1.65 1.69 10.41
CA GLY A 14 -1.72 2.39 9.13
C GLY A 14 -3.02 2.08 8.39
N ALA A 15 -3.21 2.72 7.25
CA ALA A 15 -4.24 2.35 6.29
C ALA A 15 -3.65 1.39 5.24
N LYS A 16 -4.39 0.33 4.93
CA LYS A 16 -4.10 -0.59 3.83
C LYS A 16 -5.21 -0.44 2.78
N TYR A 17 -4.78 -0.22 1.55
CA TYR A 17 -5.66 -0.04 0.39
C TYR A 17 -5.42 -1.19 -0.58
N HIS A 18 -6.49 -1.71 -1.18
CA HIS A 18 -6.40 -2.83 -2.13
C HIS A 18 -7.62 -2.88 -3.05
N ALA A 19 -7.41 -2.97 -4.37
CA ALA A 19 -8.46 -3.40 -5.28
C ALA A 19 -8.54 -4.94 -5.31
N ARG A 20 -9.67 -5.52 -4.91
CA ARG A 20 -9.87 -6.97 -4.82
C ARG A 20 -10.79 -7.48 -5.94
N GLY A 21 -10.34 -8.49 -6.67
CA GLY A 21 -11.17 -9.17 -7.68
C GLY A 21 -12.19 -10.11 -7.02
N ILE A 22 -13.49 -9.91 -7.28
CA ILE A 22 -14.60 -10.72 -6.77
C ILE A 22 -15.62 -10.96 -7.88
N GLY A 23 -15.93 -12.23 -8.17
CA GLY A 23 -17.09 -12.60 -9.00
C GLY A 23 -17.11 -12.02 -10.42
N GLY A 24 -15.94 -11.71 -10.99
CA GLY A 24 -15.81 -11.11 -12.33
C GLY A 24 -15.71 -9.58 -12.33
N GLY A 25 -15.79 -8.93 -11.17
CA GLY A 25 -15.54 -7.50 -11.01
C GLY A 25 -14.47 -7.21 -9.95
N TRP A 26 -14.28 -5.93 -9.65
CA TRP A 26 -13.32 -5.41 -8.67
C TRP A 26 -14.03 -4.52 -7.67
N ILE A 27 -13.64 -4.64 -6.40
CA ILE A 27 -14.09 -3.78 -5.31
C ILE A 27 -12.92 -3.12 -4.59
N ALA A 28 -13.15 -1.93 -4.05
CA ALA A 28 -12.19 -1.25 -3.20
C ALA A 28 -12.22 -1.86 -1.80
N GLY A 29 -11.05 -2.21 -1.27
CA GLY A 29 -10.85 -2.76 0.07
C GLY A 29 -9.89 -1.89 0.85
N HIS A 30 -10.43 -1.04 1.73
CA HIS A 30 -9.68 -0.10 2.55
C HIS A 30 -9.87 -0.45 4.02
N GLU A 31 -8.77 -0.69 4.73
CA GLU A 31 -8.82 -1.12 6.13
C GLU A 31 -7.74 -0.43 6.96
N THR A 32 -8.10 -0.02 8.18
CA THR A 32 -7.12 0.35 9.20
C THR A 32 -6.50 -0.95 9.74
N THR A 33 -5.18 -1.01 9.80
CA THR A 33 -4.46 -2.21 10.25
C THR A 33 -3.30 -1.87 11.19
N THR A 34 -3.12 -2.70 12.21
CA THR A 34 -1.91 -2.74 13.05
C THR A 34 -1.09 -4.01 12.81
N GLY A 35 -1.53 -4.86 11.88
CA GLY A 35 -1.06 -6.24 11.70
C GLY A 35 -0.63 -6.57 10.28
N ILE A 36 -0.05 -5.64 9.52
CA ILE A 36 0.36 -5.90 8.13
C ILE A 36 1.26 -7.13 8.00
N PHE A 37 2.09 -7.42 9.01
CA PHE A 37 2.99 -8.58 9.02
C PHE A 37 2.28 -9.93 9.23
N THR A 38 0.99 -9.94 9.60
CA THR A 38 0.20 -11.17 9.77
C THR A 38 -0.55 -11.59 8.49
N GLU A 39 -0.38 -10.85 7.40
CA GLU A 39 -1.03 -11.14 6.12
C GLU A 39 -0.44 -12.38 5.44
N ASN A 40 -1.28 -13.38 5.19
CA ASN A 40 -0.86 -14.69 4.68
C ASN A 40 -0.06 -14.64 3.36
N PHE A 41 -0.38 -13.70 2.47
CA PHE A 41 0.26 -13.57 1.15
C PHE A 41 1.24 -12.41 1.06
N LEU A 42 1.59 -11.77 2.18
CA LEU A 42 2.62 -10.73 2.18
C LEU A 42 3.98 -11.37 1.86
N CYS A 43 4.67 -10.84 0.85
CA CYS A 43 6.03 -11.24 0.49
C CYS A 43 7.06 -10.29 1.12
N VAL A 44 6.94 -8.99 0.83
CA VAL A 44 7.85 -7.93 1.26
C VAL A 44 7.06 -6.62 1.40
N ILE A 45 7.48 -5.75 2.31
CA ILE A 45 7.01 -4.36 2.39
C ILE A 45 8.09 -3.46 1.80
N ILE A 46 7.70 -2.62 0.84
CA ILE A 46 8.61 -1.71 0.14
C ILE A 46 8.20 -0.28 0.48
N GLN A 47 9.06 0.43 1.19
CA GLN A 47 8.89 1.85 1.43
C GLN A 47 9.25 2.62 0.15
N ILE A 48 8.26 3.31 -0.43
CA ILE A 48 8.46 4.11 -1.64
C ILE A 48 8.53 5.61 -1.36
N ALA A 49 7.88 6.08 -0.29
CA ALA A 49 7.92 7.48 0.10
C ALA A 49 7.72 7.72 1.60
N THR A 50 7.99 8.94 2.05
CA THR A 50 7.63 9.43 3.40
C THR A 50 6.70 10.63 3.29
N ILE A 51 5.45 10.45 3.71
CA ILE A 51 4.41 11.48 3.62
C ILE A 51 4.30 12.25 4.95
N PRO A 52 4.37 13.59 4.96
CA PRO A 52 4.18 14.38 6.18
C PRO A 52 2.74 14.27 6.69
N PRO A 53 2.49 14.33 8.01
CA PRO A 53 1.14 14.20 8.57
C PRO A 53 0.10 15.16 7.98
N SER A 54 0.52 16.37 7.62
CA SER A 54 -0.35 17.38 7.00
C SER A 54 -0.88 17.00 5.62
N ALA A 55 -0.28 15.99 4.97
CA ALA A 55 -0.68 15.50 3.65
C ALA A 55 -1.41 14.14 3.70
N HIS A 56 -1.59 13.54 4.88
CA HIS A 56 -2.20 12.21 5.01
C HIS A 56 -3.63 12.17 4.50
N GLU A 57 -4.44 13.20 4.77
CA GLU A 57 -5.81 13.31 4.27
C GLU A 57 -5.85 13.38 2.74
N ARG A 58 -4.99 14.21 2.14
CA ARG A 58 -4.92 14.33 0.69
C ARG A 58 -4.45 13.03 0.01
N VAL A 59 -3.48 12.33 0.61
CA VAL A 59 -3.06 11.03 0.10
C VAL A 59 -4.19 10.00 0.21
N ASP A 60 -4.97 9.98 1.30
CA ASP A 60 -6.15 9.09 1.42
C ASP A 60 -7.19 9.37 0.33
N GLU A 61 -7.48 10.64 0.03
CA GLU A 61 -8.36 11.03 -1.09
C GLU A 61 -7.84 10.49 -2.44
N VAL A 62 -6.54 10.65 -2.71
CA VAL A 62 -5.93 10.15 -3.95
C VAL A 62 -6.01 8.62 -4.02
N MET A 63 -5.74 7.92 -2.92
CA MET A 63 -5.84 6.46 -2.85
C MET A 63 -7.27 5.94 -3.12
N ARG A 64 -8.29 6.75 -2.85
CA ARG A 64 -9.73 6.44 -3.05
C ARG A 64 -10.32 6.97 -4.35
N SER A 65 -9.53 7.69 -5.16
CA SER A 65 -10.00 8.42 -6.36
C SER A 65 -10.73 7.56 -7.40
N TYR A 66 -10.53 6.24 -7.39
CA TYR A 66 -11.16 5.30 -8.32
C TYR A 66 -12.19 4.36 -7.69
N ASP A 67 -12.54 4.51 -6.41
CA ASP A 67 -13.40 3.56 -5.69
C ASP A 67 -14.72 3.27 -6.42
N GLU A 68 -15.37 4.32 -6.94
CA GLU A 68 -16.65 4.23 -7.66
C GLU A 68 -16.51 3.80 -9.13
N SER A 69 -15.29 3.76 -9.67
CA SER A 69 -15.02 3.54 -11.10
C SER A 69 -13.98 2.46 -11.39
N LEU A 70 -13.62 1.63 -10.41
CA LEU A 70 -12.64 0.54 -10.55
C LEU A 70 -12.90 -0.35 -11.77
N ASN A 71 -14.15 -0.75 -11.98
CA ASN A 71 -14.53 -1.65 -13.07
C ASN A 71 -14.53 -0.97 -14.45
N SER A 72 -14.39 0.35 -14.50
CA SER A 72 -14.24 1.11 -15.75
C SER A 72 -12.78 1.21 -16.20
N ILE A 73 -11.81 0.83 -15.35
CA ILE A 73 -10.39 0.82 -15.70
C ILE A 73 -10.12 -0.37 -16.64
N PRO A 74 -9.63 -0.14 -17.88
CA PRO A 74 -9.36 -1.21 -18.82
C PRO A 74 -8.31 -2.19 -18.30
N GLY A 75 -8.63 -3.50 -18.33
CA GLY A 75 -7.69 -4.54 -17.88
C GLY A 75 -7.36 -4.49 -16.39
N ILE A 76 -8.26 -3.96 -15.57
CA ILE A 76 -8.07 -3.75 -14.14
C ILE A 76 -7.53 -5.00 -13.43
N THR A 77 -6.49 -4.77 -12.64
CA THR A 77 -5.91 -5.67 -11.65
C THR A 77 -5.50 -4.85 -10.42
N CYS A 78 -5.20 -5.47 -9.28
CA CYS A 78 -4.65 -4.75 -8.13
C CYS A 78 -3.40 -3.93 -8.49
N ARG A 79 -2.54 -4.51 -9.35
CA ARG A 79 -1.35 -3.86 -9.91
C ARG A 79 -1.69 -2.67 -10.80
N VAL A 80 -2.61 -2.84 -11.75
CA VAL A 80 -3.01 -1.76 -12.66
C VAL A 80 -3.67 -0.61 -11.88
N TRP A 81 -4.49 -0.92 -10.88
CA TRP A 81 -5.08 0.08 -9.99
C TRP A 81 -4.01 0.89 -9.25
N ILE A 82 -3.08 0.23 -8.55
CA ILE A 82 -2.09 0.96 -7.75
C ILE A 82 -1.14 1.79 -8.64
N LEU A 83 -0.77 1.31 -9.83
CA LEU A 83 0.04 2.09 -10.77
C LEU A 83 -0.73 3.31 -11.33
N THR A 84 -2.04 3.19 -11.49
CA THR A 84 -2.90 4.32 -11.90
C THR A 84 -2.96 5.38 -10.80
N VAL A 85 -3.17 4.98 -9.54
CA VAL A 85 -3.15 5.88 -8.38
C VAL A 85 -1.76 6.49 -8.17
N LEU A 86 -0.70 5.70 -8.32
CA LEU A 86 0.68 6.15 -8.20
C LEU A 86 1.01 7.28 -9.19
N ARG A 87 0.41 7.28 -10.39
CA ARG A 87 0.55 8.41 -11.32
C ARG A 87 0.08 9.72 -10.70
N ILE A 88 -1.09 9.72 -10.05
CA ILE A 88 -1.62 10.91 -9.37
C ILE A 88 -0.70 11.32 -8.22
N LEU A 89 -0.20 10.36 -7.44
CA LEU A 89 0.74 10.64 -6.35
C LEU A 89 2.06 11.26 -6.85
N VAL A 90 2.56 10.83 -8.02
CA VAL A 90 3.74 11.41 -8.66
C VAL A 90 3.44 12.81 -9.19
N ASP A 91 2.31 12.99 -9.87
CA ASP A 91 1.90 14.28 -10.44
C ASP A 91 1.66 15.34 -9.35
N GLU A 92 1.17 14.93 -8.16
CA GLU A 92 1.02 15.80 -6.97
C GLU A 92 2.31 15.96 -6.14
N GLY A 93 3.40 15.28 -6.52
CA GLY A 93 4.71 15.38 -5.85
C GLY A 93 4.81 14.66 -4.50
N PHE A 94 3.89 13.74 -4.22
CA PHE A 94 3.94 12.90 -3.00
C PHE A 94 4.92 11.75 -3.10
N VAL A 95 5.17 11.24 -4.32
CA VAL A 95 6.15 10.20 -4.60
C VAL A 95 7.02 10.67 -5.75
N HIS A 96 8.33 10.60 -5.62
CA HIS A 96 9.23 10.93 -6.73
C HIS A 96 9.82 9.64 -7.29
N CYS A 97 9.44 9.24 -8.50
CA CYS A 97 9.98 8.07 -9.19
C CYS A 97 9.66 8.10 -10.69
N ASP A 98 10.40 7.32 -11.47
CA ASP A 98 9.84 6.75 -12.70
C ASP A 98 8.98 5.52 -12.34
N ILE A 99 7.73 5.49 -12.79
CA ILE A 99 6.77 4.43 -12.42
C ILE A 99 7.19 3.07 -12.99
N GLY A 100 7.76 3.04 -14.19
CA GLY A 100 8.21 1.79 -14.80
C GLY A 100 9.43 1.22 -14.07
N GLU A 101 10.37 2.07 -13.68
CA GLU A 101 11.51 1.67 -12.86
C GLU A 101 11.07 1.20 -11.47
N LEU A 102 10.11 1.89 -10.83
CA LEU A 102 9.59 1.48 -9.52
C LEU A 102 8.83 0.16 -9.59
N GLU A 103 8.03 -0.09 -10.63
CA GLU A 103 7.36 -1.38 -10.83
C GLU A 103 8.41 -2.49 -10.96
N LYS A 104 9.47 -2.27 -11.76
CA LYS A 104 10.57 -3.23 -11.91
C LYS A 104 11.29 -3.49 -10.58
N ASP A 105 11.62 -2.46 -9.82
CA ASP A 105 12.25 -2.56 -8.50
C ASP A 105 11.38 -3.38 -7.53
N CYS A 106 10.05 -3.16 -7.54
CA CYS A 106 9.10 -3.95 -6.77
C CYS A 106 9.12 -5.43 -7.15
N PHE A 107 9.18 -5.75 -8.44
CA PHE A 107 9.30 -7.13 -8.92
C PHE A 107 10.62 -7.77 -8.51
N GLU A 108 11.73 -7.04 -8.56
CA GLU A 108 13.04 -7.55 -8.15
C GLU A 108 13.04 -7.95 -6.68
N PHE A 109 12.58 -7.07 -5.78
CA PHE A 109 12.43 -7.41 -4.36
C PHE A 109 11.45 -8.56 -4.13
N GLY A 110 10.31 -8.57 -4.84
CA GLY A 110 9.33 -9.65 -4.74
C GLY A 110 9.90 -11.01 -5.14
N ASN A 111 10.72 -11.04 -6.20
CA ASN A 111 11.39 -12.26 -6.66
C ASN A 111 12.50 -12.71 -5.70
N GLU A 112 13.30 -11.76 -5.19
CA GLU A 112 14.37 -12.02 -4.20
C GLU A 112 13.82 -12.69 -2.93
N HIS A 113 12.65 -12.26 -2.46
CA HIS A 113 12.03 -12.77 -1.25
C HIS A 113 10.95 -13.84 -1.50
N SER A 114 10.71 -14.24 -2.75
CA SER A 114 9.65 -15.19 -3.10
C SER A 114 9.82 -16.56 -2.44
N ALA A 115 11.06 -17.06 -2.36
CA ALA A 115 11.35 -18.36 -1.77
C ALA A 115 11.03 -18.40 -0.27
N THR A 116 11.52 -17.40 0.49
CA THR A 116 11.24 -17.27 1.93
C THR A 116 9.76 -16.96 2.19
N ALA A 117 9.12 -16.21 1.29
CA ALA A 117 7.68 -15.98 1.30
C ALA A 117 6.89 -17.29 1.22
N SER A 118 7.26 -18.16 0.27
CA SER A 118 6.57 -19.43 -0.01
C SER A 118 6.61 -20.45 1.12
N VAL A 119 7.67 -20.44 1.94
CA VAL A 119 7.81 -21.30 3.13
C VAL A 119 7.34 -20.64 4.42
N ASN A 120 6.68 -19.48 4.31
CA ASN A 120 6.18 -18.69 5.44
C ASN A 120 7.26 -18.32 6.48
N GLU A 121 8.47 -17.98 6.04
CA GLU A 121 9.51 -17.46 6.92
C GLU A 121 9.12 -16.05 7.42
N GLN A 122 9.23 -15.83 8.74
CA GLN A 122 8.82 -14.60 9.42
C GLN A 122 9.98 -14.02 10.25
N PRO A 123 10.09 -12.68 10.38
CA PRO A 123 9.19 -11.66 9.83
C PRO A 123 9.40 -11.42 8.34
N ARG A 124 8.36 -10.93 7.64
CA ARG A 124 8.50 -10.45 6.25
C ARG A 124 9.46 -9.25 6.18
N PRO A 125 10.33 -9.18 5.16
CA PRO A 125 11.29 -8.10 5.02
C PRO A 125 10.60 -6.75 4.79
N VAL A 126 11.23 -5.70 5.34
CA VAL A 126 10.92 -4.30 5.03
C VAL A 126 12.14 -3.71 4.36
N VAL A 127 11.97 -3.22 3.15
CA VAL A 127 13.03 -2.63 2.34
C VAL A 127 12.63 -1.22 1.89
N LYS A 128 13.60 -0.43 1.48
CA LYS A 128 13.36 0.86 0.82
C LYS A 128 13.57 0.67 -0.68
N SER A 129 12.69 1.26 -1.49
CA SER A 129 12.89 1.28 -2.94
C SER A 129 14.23 1.94 -3.29
N ARG A 130 14.86 1.43 -4.35
CA ARG A 130 16.13 1.92 -4.89
C ARG A 130 15.95 3.12 -5.82
N VAL A 131 14.70 3.38 -6.25
CA VAL A 131 14.36 4.30 -7.34
C VAL A 131 13.23 5.28 -6.98
N SER A 132 12.87 5.39 -5.71
CA SER A 132 11.83 6.34 -5.26
C SER A 132 12.13 7.07 -3.96
N SER A 133 11.31 8.09 -3.64
CA SER A 133 11.39 8.86 -2.40
C SER A 133 10.07 9.47 -1.95
#